data_AF-A0A0Q5ZN16-F1
#
_entry.id   AF-A0A0Q5ZN16-F1
#
_cell.length_a   1.000
_cell.length_b   1.000
_cell.length_c   1.000
_cell.angle_alpha   90.00
_cell.angle_beta   90.00
_cell.angle_gamma   90.00
#
_symmetry.space_group_name_H-M   'P 1'
#
loop_
_entity.id
_entity.type
_entity.pdbx_description
1 polymer ?
#
loop_
_entity_poly.entity_id
_entity_poly.type
_entity_poly.pdbx_seq_one_letter_code
_entity_poly.pdbx_strand_id
1 'polypeptide(L)'
;MKKAVLYFALGTIVSFLINYFFTDTQDRGLEVYYALSFGIAWGLAYYLDSGDFSLLQKMSFSFLAMIALVVVGILIFNLELAIPSILKFSTVFVAYYFIASFRSNRATRK
;
A
#
# COMPACT_ATOMS: atom_id res chain seq x y z
N MET A 1 4.20 14.55 -6.50
CA MET A 1 4.20 13.48 -7.52
C MET A 1 5.47 12.63 -7.54
N LYS A 2 6.66 13.18 -7.84
CA LYS A 2 7.91 12.38 -7.97
C LYS A 2 8.22 11.49 -6.74
N LYS A 3 8.02 12.00 -5.53
CA LYS A 3 8.23 11.24 -4.29
C LYS A 3 7.20 10.12 -4.08
N ALA A 4 5.93 10.30 -4.49
CA ALA A 4 4.91 9.25 -4.40
C ALA A 4 5.28 8.05 -5.28
N VAL A 5 5.76 8.31 -6.50
CA VAL A 5 6.27 7.27 -7.41
C VAL A 5 7.50 6.58 -6.81
N LEU A 6 8.38 7.32 -6.14
CA LEU A 6 9.53 6.74 -5.45
C LEU A 6 9.09 5.81 -4.31
N TYR A 7 8.15 6.23 -3.45
CA TYR A 7 7.64 5.37 -2.37
C TYR A 7 6.87 4.16 -2.90
N PHE A 8 6.13 4.32 -4.00
CA PHE A 8 5.52 3.21 -4.72
C PHE A 8 6.59 2.20 -5.18
N ALA A 9 7.59 2.66 -5.92
CA ALA A 9 8.65 1.81 -6.44
C ALA A 9 9.44 1.12 -5.32
N LEU A 10 9.81 1.86 -4.27
CA LEU A 10 10.50 1.30 -3.11
C LEU A 10 9.64 0.27 -2.39
N GLY A 11 8.36 0.57 -2.13
CA GLY A 11 7.44 -0.37 -1.50
C GLY A 11 7.28 -1.65 -2.31
N THR A 12 7.14 -1.54 -3.64
CA THR A 12 7.04 -2.70 -4.53
C THR A 12 8.34 -3.49 -4.56
N ILE A 13 9.50 -2.85 -4.77
CA ILE A 13 10.79 -3.54 -4.86
C ILE A 13 11.12 -4.23 -3.55
N VAL A 14 11.00 -3.54 -2.41
CA VAL A 14 11.29 -4.11 -1.09
C VAL A 14 10.35 -5.28 -0.80
N SER A 15 9.04 -5.13 -1.03
CA SER A 15 8.09 -6.22 -0.84
C SER A 15 8.40 -7.40 -1.76
N PHE A 16 8.69 -7.15 -3.04
CA PHE A 16 9.05 -8.20 -3.99
C PHE A 16 10.31 -8.96 -3.55
N LEU A 17 11.38 -8.25 -3.17
CA LEU A 17 12.61 -8.87 -2.71
C LEU A 17 12.39 -9.71 -1.44
N ILE A 18 11.57 -9.21 -0.49
CA ILE A 18 11.23 -9.98 0.71
C ILE A 18 10.50 -11.27 0.33
N ASN A 19 9.49 -11.21 -0.54
CA ASN A 19 8.77 -12.42 -0.92
C ASN A 19 9.67 -13.36 -1.75
N TYR A 20 10.51 -12.83 -2.63
CA TYR A 20 11.42 -13.60 -3.48
C TYR A 20 12.47 -14.38 -2.69
N PHE A 21 13.03 -13.79 -1.61
CA PHE A 21 14.06 -14.45 -0.80
C PHE A 21 13.52 -15.28 0.35
N PHE A 22 12.34 -14.96 0.88
CA PHE A 22 11.83 -15.55 2.13
C PHE A 22 10.55 -16.38 1.97
N THR A 23 9.90 -16.36 0.80
CA THR A 23 8.67 -17.11 0.56
C THR A 23 8.87 -18.15 -0.53
N ASP A 24 8.57 -19.42 -0.22
CA ASP A 24 8.56 -20.54 -1.17
C ASP A 24 7.23 -20.59 -1.95
N THR A 25 6.82 -19.46 -2.53
CA THR A 25 5.56 -19.38 -3.29
C THR A 25 5.75 -19.93 -4.71
N GLN A 26 4.92 -20.90 -5.10
CA GLN A 26 4.94 -21.49 -6.44
C GLN A 26 4.50 -20.53 -7.55
N ASP A 27 3.72 -19.49 -7.22
CA ASP A 27 3.15 -18.54 -8.18
C ASP A 27 3.83 -17.16 -8.09
N ARG A 28 4.76 -16.92 -9.01
CA ARG A 28 5.47 -15.64 -9.16
C ARG A 28 4.54 -14.49 -9.54
N GLY A 29 3.45 -14.76 -10.26
CA GLY A 29 2.46 -13.74 -10.62
C GLY A 29 1.77 -13.18 -9.38
N LEU A 30 1.43 -14.07 -8.45
CA LEU A 30 0.82 -13.70 -7.18
C LEU A 30 1.75 -12.86 -6.30
N GLU A 31 3.05 -13.19 -6.26
CA GLU A 31 4.06 -12.41 -5.55
C GLU A 31 4.17 -10.98 -6.09
N VAL A 32 4.23 -10.83 -7.41
CA VAL A 32 4.26 -9.51 -8.07
C VAL A 32 3.00 -8.72 -7.74
N TYR A 33 1.83 -9.36 -7.80
CA TYR A 33 0.56 -8.73 -7.44
C TYR A 33 0.54 -8.23 -5.98
N TYR A 34 1.04 -9.03 -5.04
CA TYR A 34 1.16 -8.63 -3.64
C TYR A 34 2.19 -7.53 -3.42
N ALA A 35 3.32 -7.57 -4.13
CA ALA A 35 4.31 -6.51 -4.10
C ALA A 35 3.75 -5.19 -4.66
N LEU A 36 2.95 -5.25 -5.72
CA LEU A 36 2.25 -4.09 -6.27
C LEU A 36 1.24 -3.54 -5.27
N SER A 37 0.45 -4.39 -4.62
CA SER A 37 -0.51 -3.95 -3.59
C SER A 37 0.17 -3.18 -2.45
N PHE A 38 1.33 -3.68 -2.01
CA PHE A 38 2.16 -3.04 -0.99
C PHE A 38 2.74 -1.70 -1.46
N GLY A 39 3.25 -1.63 -2.70
CA GLY A 39 3.75 -0.39 -3.27
C GLY A 39 2.65 0.65 -3.50
N ILE A 40 1.49 0.25 -4.02
CA ILE A 40 0.33 1.15 -4.21
C ILE A 40 -0.05 1.76 -2.87
N ALA A 41 -0.05 0.99 -1.78
CA ALA A 41 -0.32 1.50 -0.45
C ALA A 41 0.67 2.59 -0.02
N TRP A 42 1.98 2.39 -0.18
CA TRP A 42 2.99 3.39 0.15
C TRP A 42 2.89 4.65 -0.72
N GLY A 43 2.74 4.47 -2.04
CA GLY A 43 2.61 5.58 -2.98
C GLY A 43 1.36 6.41 -2.72
N LEU A 44 0.22 5.74 -2.50
CA LEU A 44 -1.06 6.40 -2.23
C LEU A 44 -1.07 7.06 -0.86
N ALA A 45 -0.57 6.41 0.19
CA ALA A 45 -0.49 6.99 1.52
C ALA A 45 0.35 8.28 1.50
N TYR A 46 1.52 8.25 0.87
CA TYR A 46 2.35 9.45 0.74
C TYR A 46 1.68 10.54 -0.10
N TYR A 47 1.02 10.18 -1.21
CA TYR A 47 0.32 11.13 -2.07
C TYR A 47 -0.81 11.84 -1.32
N LEU A 48 -1.65 11.08 -0.60
CA LEU A 48 -2.75 11.58 0.19
C LEU A 48 -2.29 12.39 1.41
N ASP A 49 -1.14 12.04 1.99
CA ASP A 49 -0.56 12.77 3.12
C ASP A 49 0.11 14.09 2.70
N SER A 50 0.70 14.14 1.50
CA SER A 50 1.42 15.31 1.00
C SER A 50 0.51 16.37 0.36
N GLY A 51 -0.73 16.04 0.05
CA GLY A 51 -1.71 16.97 -0.53
C GLY A 51 -2.70 17.48 0.52
N ASP A 52 -3.42 18.55 0.17
CA ASP A 52 -4.49 19.17 0.99
C ASP A 52 -5.81 18.36 0.93
N PHE A 53 -5.72 17.05 1.14
CA PHE A 53 -6.89 16.17 1.16
C PHE A 53 -7.52 16.15 2.55
N SER A 54 -8.86 16.24 2.61
CA SER A 54 -9.58 16.05 3.86
C SER A 54 -9.52 14.60 4.32
N LEU A 55 -9.74 14.35 5.62
CA LEU A 55 -9.75 12.99 6.18
C LEU A 55 -10.69 12.05 5.40
N LEU A 56 -11.91 12.53 5.10
CA LEU A 56 -12.90 11.77 4.35
C LEU A 56 -12.37 11.38 2.96
N GLN A 57 -11.74 12.32 2.25
CA GLN A 57 -11.13 12.05 0.95
C GLN A 57 -10.02 11.00 1.05
N LYS A 58 -9.13 11.11 2.05
CA LYS A 58 -8.06 10.13 2.26
C LYS A 58 -8.62 8.73 2.47
N MET A 59 -9.68 8.60 3.26
CA MET A 59 -10.36 7.32 3.48
C MET A 59 -11.02 6.82 2.20
N SER A 60 -11.80 7.65 1.50
CA SER A 60 -12.48 7.26 0.26
C SER A 60 -11.52 6.76 -0.81
N PHE A 61 -10.41 7.47 -1.06
CA PHE A 61 -9.40 7.03 -2.04
C PHE A 61 -8.76 5.70 -1.65
N SER A 62 -8.53 5.49 -0.35
CA SER A 62 -7.93 4.25 0.16
C SER A 62 -8.88 3.07 0.03
N PHE A 63 -10.17 3.28 0.33
CA PHE A 63 -11.21 2.26 0.09
C PHE A 63 -11.37 1.94 -1.39
N LEU A 64 -11.38 2.95 -2.27
CA LEU A 64 -11.43 2.73 -3.72
C LEU A 64 -10.23 1.93 -4.22
N ALA A 65 -9.03 2.22 -3.73
CA ALA A 65 -7.83 1.46 -4.08
C ALA A 65 -7.92 0.00 -3.60
N MET A 66 -8.41 -0.25 -2.38
CA MET A 66 -8.63 -1.60 -1.88
C MET A 66 -9.66 -2.37 -2.71
N ILE A 67 -10.79 -1.75 -3.05
CA ILE A 67 -11.81 -2.36 -3.91
C ILE A 67 -11.22 -2.69 -5.28
N ALA A 68 -10.48 -1.76 -5.88
CA ALA A 68 -9.83 -1.97 -7.18
C ALA A 68 -8.84 -3.14 -7.13
N LEU A 69 -8.01 -3.21 -6.08
CA LEU A 69 -7.10 -4.33 -5.87
C LEU A 69 -7.86 -5.66 -5.80
N VAL A 70 -8.90 -5.75 -4.96
CA VAL A 70 -9.70 -6.97 -4.82
C VAL A 70 -10.32 -7.41 -6.14
N VAL A 71 -10.94 -6.47 -6.87
CA VAL A 71 -11.53 -6.76 -8.18
C VAL A 71 -10.48 -7.30 -9.15
N VAL A 72 -9.32 -6.65 -9.23
CA VAL A 72 -8.20 -7.11 -10.08
C VAL A 72 -7.70 -8.49 -9.63
N GLY A 73 -7.54 -8.71 -8.33
CA GLY A 73 -7.09 -9.99 -7.78
C GLY A 73 -8.07 -11.14 -8.04
N ILE A 74 -9.38 -10.88 -7.97
CA ILE A 74 -10.43 -11.86 -8.30
C ILE A 74 -10.36 -12.22 -9.79
N LEU A 75 -10.20 -11.23 -10.67
CA LEU A 75 -10.18 -11.44 -12.12
C LEU A 75 -8.95 -12.22 -12.61
N ILE A 76 -7.80 -12.08 -11.93
CA ILE A 76 -6.54 -12.71 -12.34
C ILE A 76 -6.30 -14.04 -11.64
N PHE A 77 -6.61 -14.14 -10.34
CA PHE A 77 -6.24 -15.27 -9.51
C PHE A 77 -7.45 -16.03 -9.01
N ASN A 78 -8.12 -15.50 -7.97
CA ASN A 78 -9.34 -16.00 -7.32
C ASN A 78 -9.61 -15.15 -6.07
N LEU A 79 -10.82 -15.23 -5.51
CA LEU A 79 -11.21 -14.46 -4.32
C LEU A 79 -10.30 -14.73 -3.11
N GLU A 80 -9.97 -15.99 -2.84
CA GLU A 80 -9.11 -16.39 -1.71
C GLU A 80 -7.73 -15.75 -1.78
N LEU A 81 -7.15 -15.71 -2.97
CA LEU A 81 -5.83 -15.12 -3.22
C LEU A 81 -5.88 -13.59 -3.30
N ALA A 82 -7.05 -13.00 -3.55
CA ALA A 82 -7.24 -11.55 -3.52
C ALA A 82 -7.27 -11.00 -2.10
N ILE A 83 -7.80 -11.73 -1.11
CA ILE A 83 -7.95 -11.23 0.27
C ILE A 83 -6.62 -10.75 0.90
N PRO A 84 -5.49 -11.50 0.78
CA PRO A 84 -4.20 -11.06 1.32
C PRO A 84 -3.72 -9.71 0.78
N SER A 85 -4.14 -9.29 -0.42
CA SER A 85 -3.77 -7.98 -0.97
C SER A 85 -4.34 -6.82 -0.15
N ILE A 86 -5.57 -6.97 0.36
CA ILE A 86 -6.20 -5.98 1.25
C ILE A 86 -5.40 -5.87 2.55
N LEU A 87 -5.01 -7.01 3.12
CA LEU A 87 -4.25 -7.04 4.38
C LEU A 87 -2.88 -6.40 4.21
N LYS A 88 -2.17 -6.70 3.11
CA LYS A 88 -0.89 -6.05 2.80
C LYS A 88 -1.05 -4.55 2.60
N PHE A 89 -2.07 -4.13 1.86
CA PHE A 89 -2.37 -2.72 1.63
C PHE A 89 -2.70 -1.98 2.94
N SER A 90 -3.62 -2.53 3.74
CA SER A 90 -4.09 -1.90 4.98
C SER A 90 -2.98 -1.79 6.02
N THR A 91 -2.14 -2.82 6.15
CA THR A 91 -0.99 -2.81 7.06
C THR A 91 -0.04 -1.66 6.74
N VAL A 92 0.29 -1.47 5.46
CA VAL A 92 1.14 -0.34 5.02
C VAL A 92 0.48 0.99 5.31
N PHE A 93 -0.81 1.11 4.97
CA PHE A 93 -1.53 2.36 5.18
C PHE A 93 -1.56 2.72 6.67
N VAL A 94 -1.93 1.79 7.54
CA VAL A 94 -1.92 1.98 8.99
C VAL A 94 -0.52 2.33 9.49
N ALA A 95 0.51 1.59 9.07
CA ALA A 95 1.89 1.86 9.47
C ALA A 95 2.35 3.26 9.06
N TYR A 96 2.02 3.70 7.84
CA TYR A 96 2.34 5.05 7.36
C TYR A 96 1.73 6.12 8.26
N TYR A 97 0.41 6.07 8.49
CA TYR A 97 -0.28 7.10 9.26
C TYR A 97 0.09 7.04 10.75
N PHE A 98 0.38 5.86 11.27
CA PHE A 98 0.93 5.70 12.62
C PHE A 98 2.27 6.42 12.75
N ILE A 99 3.21 6.22 11.83
CA ILE A 99 4.50 6.94 11.79
C ILE A 99 4.28 8.45 11.60
N ALA A 100 3.37 8.84 10.71
CA ALA A 100 3.04 10.23 10.44
C ALA A 100 2.46 10.95 11.68
N SER A 101 1.68 10.24 12.51
CA SER A 101 1.10 10.79 13.74
C SER A 101 2.18 11.31 14.72
N PHE A 102 3.32 10.62 14.81
CA PHE A 102 4.46 11.08 15.62
C PHE A 102 5.19 12.29 15.03
N ARG A 103 5.08 12.52 13.72
CA ARG A 103 5.70 13.68 13.05
C ARG A 103 4.92 14.96 13.34
N SER A 104 3.58 14.87 13.37
CA SER A 104 2.69 15.98 13.72
C SER A 104 2.93 16.49 15.15
N ASN A 105 3.12 15.58 16.10
CA ASN A 105 3.31 15.92 17.52
C ASN A 105 4.64 16.64 17.83
N ARG A 106 5.57 16.72 16.88
CA ARG A 106 6.81 17.51 17.02
C ARG A 106 6.65 18.97 16.59
N ALA A 107 5.65 19.30 15.78
CA ALA A 107 5.45 20.66 15.28
C ALA A 107 4.75 21.57 16.30
N THR A 108 3.96 21.00 17.22
CA THR A 108 3.24 21.70 18.29
C THR A 108 4.05 21.91 19.58
N ARG A 109 5.30 21.43 19.63
CA ARG A 109 6.26 21.68 20.71
C ARG A 109 7.18 22.86 20.38
N LYS A 110 6.59 24.01 20.08
CA LYS A 110 7.28 25.32 20.07
C LYS A 110 6.55 26.27 21.00
#